data_AF-A0A956I0V4-F1
#
_entry.id   AF-A0A956I0V4-F1
#
_cell.length_a   1.000
_cell.length_b   1.000
_cell.length_c   1.000
_cell.angle_alpha   90.00
_cell.angle_beta   90.00
_cell.angle_gamma   90.00
#
_symmetry.space_group_name_H-M   'P 1'
#
loop_
_entity.id
_entity.type
_entity.pdbx_description
1 polymer ?
#
loop_
_entity_poly.entity_id
_entity_poly.type
_entity_poly.pdbx_seq_one_letter_code
_entity_poly.pdbx_strand_id
1 'polypeptide(L)'
;ARFLEEVRGDVDAAEDAYLRAVERSPHDALTLDAYARFLERRREDDLRAASLYLRAARAEPERAGRWAVVVRFLLQRGLVDEALGSLRRWIDRADPRDEFASQAEASFYGLVYFPDEEERATCFERLKSLLAEDADLGRWDPTPHLEHLHESGRPDVPWVERLAATLVEHM
;
A
#
# COMPACT_ATOMS: atom_id res chain seq x y z
N ALA A 1 9.37 19.15 -13.99
CA ALA A 1 9.75 18.59 -12.68
C ALA A 1 10.75 17.44 -12.83
N ARG A 2 10.36 16.27 -13.35
CA ARG A 2 11.25 15.09 -13.52
C ARG A 2 12.61 15.35 -14.19
N PHE A 3 12.66 16.11 -15.29
CA PHE A 3 13.94 16.45 -15.92
C PHE A 3 14.88 17.24 -14.98
N LEU A 4 14.33 18.16 -14.18
CA LEU A 4 15.11 18.92 -13.20
C LEU A 4 15.60 17.99 -12.08
N GLU A 5 14.74 17.09 -11.62
CA GLU A 5 15.03 16.11 -10.57
C GLU A 5 16.07 15.05 -10.97
N GLU A 6 15.86 14.36 -12.08
CA GLU A 6 16.58 13.14 -12.48
C GLU A 6 17.79 13.46 -13.37
N VAL A 7 17.71 14.49 -14.22
CA VAL A 7 18.76 14.81 -15.20
C VAL A 7 19.64 15.98 -14.75
N ARG A 8 19.04 17.05 -14.23
CA ARG A 8 19.80 18.23 -13.76
C ARG A 8 20.25 18.12 -12.31
N GLY A 9 19.60 17.28 -11.51
CA GLY A 9 19.84 17.21 -10.07
C GLY A 9 19.46 18.48 -9.32
N ASP A 10 18.69 19.37 -9.95
CA ASP A 10 18.23 20.63 -9.34
C ASP A 10 16.95 20.34 -8.56
N VAL A 11 17.14 19.96 -7.30
CA VAL A 11 16.06 19.47 -6.43
C VAL A 11 15.09 20.60 -6.08
N ASP A 12 15.58 21.81 -5.85
CA ASP A 12 14.73 22.96 -5.49
C ASP A 12 13.87 23.40 -6.68
N ALA A 13 14.46 23.53 -7.87
CA ALA A 13 13.69 23.86 -9.07
C ALA A 13 12.70 22.73 -9.44
N ALA A 14 13.04 21.47 -9.14
CA ALA A 14 12.13 20.35 -9.32
C ALA A 14 10.92 20.45 -8.37
N GLU A 15 11.13 20.77 -7.10
CA GLU A 15 10.06 20.96 -6.12
C GLU A 15 9.12 22.09 -6.54
N ASP A 16 9.65 23.24 -6.93
CA ASP A 16 8.87 24.38 -7.43
C ASP A 16 8.03 23.99 -8.66
N ALA A 17 8.56 23.11 -9.51
CA ALA A 17 7.83 22.62 -10.67
C ALA A 17 6.72 21.63 -10.29
N TYR A 18 6.94 20.76 -9.31
CA TYR A 18 5.91 19.85 -8.80
C TYR A 18 4.79 20.61 -8.06
N LEU A 19 5.14 21.59 -7.22
CA LEU A 19 4.18 22.41 -6.50
C LEU A 19 3.25 23.15 -7.49
N ARG A 20 3.82 23.82 -8.50
CA ARG A 20 3.03 24.48 -9.56
C ARG A 20 2.13 23.52 -10.35
N ALA A 21 2.56 22.27 -10.53
CA ALA A 21 1.72 21.27 -11.18
C ALA A 21 0.51 20.91 -10.30
N VAL A 22 0.72 20.69 -9.00
CA VAL A 22 -0.38 20.45 -8.04
C VAL A 22 -1.31 21.66 -7.91
N GLU A 23 -0.80 22.88 -7.92
CA GLU A 23 -1.64 24.09 -7.90
C GLU A 23 -2.56 24.19 -9.12
N ARG A 24 -2.08 23.80 -10.30
CA ARG A 24 -2.87 23.80 -11.55
C ARG A 24 -3.88 22.67 -11.60
N SER A 25 -3.54 21.52 -11.03
CA SER A 25 -4.34 20.30 -11.07
C SER A 25 -4.43 19.66 -9.67
N PRO A 26 -5.17 20.28 -8.72
CA PRO A 26 -5.12 19.92 -7.30
C PRO A 26 -5.74 18.55 -6.97
N HIS A 27 -6.46 17.97 -7.92
CA HIS A 27 -7.13 16.67 -7.84
C HIS A 27 -6.63 15.66 -8.88
N ASP A 28 -5.59 15.99 -9.65
CA ASP A 28 -5.02 15.02 -10.59
C ASP A 28 -4.14 14.02 -9.83
N ALA A 29 -4.61 12.76 -9.72
CA ALA A 29 -3.97 11.74 -8.90
C ALA A 29 -2.54 11.44 -9.36
N LEU A 30 -2.25 11.52 -10.67
CA LEU A 30 -0.89 11.30 -11.20
C LEU A 30 0.06 12.43 -10.79
N THR A 31 -0.38 13.67 -10.85
CA THR A 31 0.40 14.84 -10.42
C THR A 31 0.65 14.79 -8.90
N LEU A 32 -0.36 14.44 -8.11
CA LEU A 32 -0.25 14.27 -6.66
C LEU A 32 0.75 13.16 -6.31
N ASP A 33 0.64 11.98 -6.93
CA ASP A 33 1.56 10.86 -6.73
C ASP A 33 3.00 11.21 -7.14
N ALA A 34 3.18 11.91 -8.26
CA ALA A 34 4.50 12.30 -8.72
C ALA A 34 5.17 13.24 -7.71
N TYR A 35 4.42 14.18 -7.13
CA TYR A 35 4.96 15.06 -6.10
C TYR A 35 5.20 14.32 -4.79
N ALA A 36 4.30 13.42 -4.38
CA ALA A 36 4.49 12.58 -3.19
C ALA A 36 5.79 11.77 -3.27
N ARG A 37 6.03 11.08 -4.39
CA ARG A 37 7.28 10.33 -4.63
C ARG A 37 8.53 11.20 -4.65
N PHE A 38 8.41 12.45 -5.10
CA PHE A 38 9.52 13.39 -5.04
C PHE A 38 9.84 13.76 -3.59
N LEU A 39 8.83 14.11 -2.79
CA LEU A 39 9.02 14.45 -1.38
C LEU A 39 9.59 13.28 -0.60
N GLU A 40 9.06 12.08 -0.82
CA GLU A 40 9.57 10.84 -0.24
C GLU A 40 11.06 10.62 -0.58
N ARG A 41 11.42 10.62 -1.87
CA ARG A 41 12.78 10.22 -2.30
C ARG A 41 13.85 11.30 -2.19
N ARG A 42 13.46 12.58 -2.22
CA ARG A 42 14.41 13.71 -2.34
C ARG A 42 14.39 14.63 -1.14
N ARG A 43 13.31 14.62 -0.35
CA ARG A 43 13.17 15.45 0.85
C ARG A 43 13.03 14.66 2.13
N GLU A 44 12.74 13.36 2.05
CA GLU A 44 12.44 12.52 3.22
C GLU A 44 11.28 13.13 4.04
N ASP A 45 10.36 13.84 3.36
CA ASP A 45 9.21 14.51 3.98
C ASP A 45 7.98 13.60 3.92
N ASP A 46 7.95 12.67 4.87
CA ASP A 46 6.93 11.63 4.91
C ASP A 46 5.53 12.19 5.20
N LEU A 47 5.43 13.26 5.99
CA LEU A 47 4.15 13.87 6.34
C LEU A 47 3.47 14.45 5.09
N ARG A 48 4.21 15.22 4.29
CA ARG A 48 3.67 15.79 3.05
C ARG A 48 3.47 14.73 1.98
N ALA A 49 4.35 13.74 1.89
CA ALA A 49 4.17 12.60 0.98
C ALA A 49 2.88 11.83 1.30
N ALA A 50 2.66 11.45 2.56
CA ALA A 50 1.44 10.78 3.01
C ALA A 50 0.18 11.58 2.66
N SER A 51 0.20 12.89 2.91
CA SER A 51 -0.91 13.79 2.58
C SER A 51 -1.26 13.76 1.09
N LEU A 52 -0.24 13.79 0.22
CA LEU A 52 -0.42 13.75 -1.23
C LEU A 52 -0.91 12.38 -1.72
N TYR A 53 -0.35 11.27 -1.22
CA TYR A 53 -0.84 9.93 -1.55
C TYR A 53 -2.31 9.73 -1.14
N LEU A 54 -2.68 10.18 0.07
CA LEU A 54 -4.08 10.14 0.52
C LEU A 54 -4.99 11.00 -0.35
N ARG A 55 -4.53 12.17 -0.79
CA ARG A 55 -5.30 13.02 -1.73
C ARG A 55 -5.46 12.35 -3.09
N ALA A 56 -4.42 11.70 -3.61
CA ALA A 56 -4.48 10.96 -4.87
C ALA A 56 -5.50 9.80 -4.79
N ALA A 57 -5.48 9.05 -3.68
CA ALA A 57 -6.46 7.98 -3.42
C ALA A 57 -7.89 8.51 -3.31
N ARG A 58 -8.11 9.67 -2.68
CA ARG A 58 -9.43 10.30 -2.61
C ARG A 58 -9.92 10.86 -3.95
N ALA A 59 -9.00 11.25 -4.84
CA ALA A 59 -9.36 11.74 -6.17
C ALA A 59 -9.84 10.62 -7.10
N GLU A 60 -9.30 9.41 -6.93
CA GLU A 60 -9.69 8.22 -7.68
C GLU A 60 -10.07 7.08 -6.71
N PRO A 61 -11.16 7.24 -5.94
CA PRO A 61 -11.48 6.35 -4.83
C PRO A 61 -11.74 4.91 -5.26
N GLU A 62 -12.21 4.69 -6.49
CA GLU A 62 -12.52 3.36 -7.01
C GLU A 62 -11.30 2.59 -7.52
N ARG A 63 -10.12 3.20 -7.56
CA ARG A 63 -8.89 2.52 -7.97
C ARG A 63 -8.18 1.92 -6.76
N ALA A 64 -8.29 0.60 -6.57
CA ALA A 64 -7.61 -0.16 -5.53
C ALA A 64 -6.12 0.20 -5.37
N GLY A 65 -5.39 0.29 -6.49
CA GLY A 65 -3.97 0.63 -6.49
C GLY A 65 -3.62 1.98 -5.86
N ARG A 66 -4.55 2.94 -5.78
CA ARG A 66 -4.30 4.20 -5.07
C ARG A 66 -4.28 4.00 -3.56
N TRP A 67 -5.17 3.16 -3.05
CA TRP A 67 -5.18 2.78 -1.63
C TRP A 67 -4.00 1.88 -1.29
N ALA A 68 -3.60 0.98 -2.19
CA ALA A 68 -2.43 0.12 -2.02
C ALA A 68 -1.14 0.95 -1.81
N VAL A 69 -0.93 2.00 -2.61
CA VAL A 69 0.22 2.91 -2.46
C VAL A 69 0.23 3.58 -1.08
N VAL A 70 -0.92 4.08 -0.61
CA VAL A 70 -1.04 4.68 0.73
C VAL A 70 -0.71 3.67 1.82
N VAL A 71 -1.27 2.46 1.74
CA VAL A 71 -1.09 1.41 2.74
C VAL A 71 0.37 0.99 2.82
N ARG A 72 1.01 0.65 1.68
CA ARG A 72 2.43 0.28 1.64
C ARG A 72 3.31 1.38 2.21
N PHE A 73 3.05 2.64 1.83
CA PHE A 73 3.80 3.79 2.32
C PHE A 73 3.73 3.91 3.85
N LEU A 74 2.52 3.82 4.43
CA LEU A 74 2.30 3.98 5.87
C LEU A 74 2.84 2.78 6.66
N LEU A 75 2.60 1.55 6.20
CA LEU A 75 3.10 0.35 6.87
C LEU A 75 4.63 0.28 6.87
N GLN A 76 5.29 0.67 5.77
CA GLN A 76 6.75 0.76 5.72
C GLN A 76 7.33 1.72 6.78
N ARG A 77 6.53 2.66 7.28
CA ARG A 77 6.90 3.64 8.31
C ARG A 77 6.37 3.28 9.70
N GLY A 78 5.76 2.11 9.86
CA GLY A 78 5.16 1.67 11.12
C GLY A 78 3.89 2.44 11.51
N LEU A 79 3.31 3.24 10.61
CA LEU A 79 2.09 4.01 10.83
C LEU A 79 0.85 3.12 10.62
N VAL A 80 0.72 2.10 11.46
CA VAL A 80 -0.28 1.04 11.33
C VAL A 80 -1.69 1.59 11.47
N ASP A 81 -1.96 2.41 12.49
CA ASP A 81 -3.30 2.95 12.77
C ASP A 81 -3.81 3.81 11.60
N GLU A 82 -2.94 4.63 11.02
CA GLU A 82 -3.24 5.46 9.86
C GLU A 82 -3.52 4.62 8.60
N ALA A 83 -2.90 3.45 8.48
CA ALA A 83 -3.05 2.56 7.33
C ALA A 83 -4.39 1.84 7.31
N LEU A 84 -4.97 1.49 8.47
CA LEU A 84 -6.14 0.59 8.56
C LEU A 84 -7.34 1.08 7.74
N GLY A 85 -7.62 2.39 7.77
CA GLY A 85 -8.72 2.97 7.01
C GLY A 85 -8.52 2.85 5.50
N SER A 86 -7.28 2.97 5.02
CA SER A 86 -6.94 2.82 3.61
C SER A 86 -6.88 1.35 3.21
N LEU A 87 -6.45 0.48 4.11
CA LEU A 87 -6.41 -0.97 3.92
C LEU A 87 -7.80 -1.56 3.69
N ARG A 88 -8.81 -1.17 4.50
CA ARG A 88 -10.21 -1.56 4.25
C ARG A 88 -10.67 -1.14 2.86
N ARG A 89 -10.38 0.09 2.44
CA ARG A 89 -10.76 0.62 1.12
C ARG A 89 -10.07 -0.11 -0.03
N TRP A 90 -8.81 -0.50 0.15
CA TRP A 90 -8.10 -1.34 -0.81
C TRP A 90 -8.76 -2.71 -0.92
N ILE A 91 -8.94 -3.40 0.21
CA ILE A 91 -9.56 -4.72 0.28
C ILE A 91 -10.95 -4.73 -0.39
N ASP A 92 -11.79 -3.73 -0.14
CA ASP A 92 -13.13 -3.62 -0.73
C ASP A 92 -13.13 -3.45 -2.25
N ARG A 93 -12.01 -3.02 -2.83
CA ARG A 93 -11.87 -2.65 -4.24
C ARG A 93 -10.92 -3.53 -5.03
N ALA A 94 -10.16 -4.38 -4.35
CA ALA A 94 -9.15 -5.21 -4.99
C ALA A 94 -9.81 -6.23 -5.93
N ASP A 95 -9.38 -6.22 -7.19
CA ASP A 95 -9.73 -7.22 -8.18
C ASP A 95 -8.68 -8.34 -8.13
N PRO A 96 -9.07 -9.62 -8.08
CA PRO A 96 -8.14 -10.74 -8.16
C PRO A 96 -7.19 -10.72 -9.37
N ARG A 97 -7.53 -9.99 -10.44
CA ARG A 97 -6.71 -9.85 -11.66
C ARG A 97 -5.79 -8.63 -11.64
N ASP A 98 -5.83 -7.80 -10.60
CA ASP A 98 -4.96 -6.63 -10.49
C ASP A 98 -3.59 -7.04 -9.91
N GLU A 99 -2.62 -7.26 -10.80
CA GLU A 99 -1.25 -7.64 -10.42
C GLU A 99 -0.55 -6.57 -9.55
N PHE A 100 -0.93 -5.29 -9.66
CA PHE A 100 -0.30 -4.19 -8.92
C PHE A 100 -0.91 -3.99 -7.53
N ALA A 101 -2.22 -4.25 -7.39
CA ALA A 101 -2.98 -4.03 -6.17
C ALA A 101 -3.68 -5.32 -5.73
N SER A 102 -2.91 -6.42 -5.71
CA SER A 102 -3.39 -7.79 -5.50
C SER A 102 -4.36 -7.92 -4.33
N GLN A 103 -5.45 -8.64 -4.57
CA GLN A 103 -6.40 -9.01 -3.52
C GLN A 103 -5.75 -9.92 -2.46
N ALA A 104 -4.77 -10.72 -2.86
CA ALA A 104 -4.03 -11.57 -1.92
C ALA A 104 -3.19 -10.71 -0.97
N GLU A 105 -2.44 -9.73 -1.49
CA GLU A 105 -1.64 -8.82 -0.66
C GLU A 105 -2.52 -8.02 0.30
N ALA A 106 -3.60 -7.41 -0.20
CA ALA A 106 -4.54 -6.65 0.60
C ALA A 106 -5.13 -7.51 1.74
N SER A 107 -5.52 -8.74 1.42
CA SER A 107 -6.09 -9.67 2.40
C SER A 107 -5.03 -10.13 3.40
N PHE A 108 -3.80 -10.40 2.97
CA PHE A 108 -2.71 -10.74 3.89
C PHE A 108 -2.42 -9.60 4.87
N TYR A 109 -2.36 -8.35 4.38
CA TYR A 109 -2.21 -7.20 5.25
C TYR A 109 -3.38 -7.06 6.21
N GLY A 110 -4.62 -7.28 5.76
CA GLY A 110 -5.79 -7.31 6.64
C GLY A 110 -5.67 -8.36 7.74
N LEU A 111 -5.20 -9.56 7.39
CA LEU A 111 -4.96 -10.64 8.34
C LEU A 111 -3.87 -10.30 9.39
N VAL A 112 -2.81 -9.59 8.98
CA VAL A 112 -1.72 -9.21 9.88
C VAL A 112 -2.11 -8.02 10.77
N TYR A 113 -2.73 -6.98 10.20
CA TYR A 113 -2.84 -5.67 10.84
C TYR A 113 -4.21 -5.36 11.43
N PHE A 114 -5.30 -6.04 11.05
CA PHE A 114 -6.60 -5.70 11.62
C PHE A 114 -6.69 -6.11 13.10
N PRO A 115 -7.17 -5.21 13.98
CA PRO A 115 -7.35 -5.51 15.39
C PRO A 115 -8.54 -6.43 15.65
N ASP A 116 -9.55 -6.36 14.78
CA ASP A 116 -10.78 -7.15 14.88
C ASP A 116 -10.59 -8.59 14.33
N GLU A 117 -11.07 -9.58 15.08
CA GLU A 117 -10.91 -10.99 14.71
C GLU A 117 -11.79 -11.40 13.54
N GLU A 118 -12.98 -10.83 13.39
CA GLU A 118 -13.89 -11.13 12.29
C GLU A 118 -13.37 -10.57 10.97
N GLU A 119 -12.80 -9.36 10.98
CA GLU A 119 -12.12 -8.77 9.82
C GLU A 119 -10.93 -9.64 9.38
N ARG A 120 -10.13 -10.14 10.34
CA ARG A 120 -9.02 -11.05 10.06
C ARG A 120 -9.50 -12.39 9.50
N ALA A 121 -10.55 -12.98 10.08
CA ALA A 121 -11.13 -14.23 9.59
C ALA A 121 -11.66 -14.09 8.15
N THR A 122 -12.28 -12.96 7.83
CA THR A 122 -12.72 -12.64 6.46
C THR A 122 -11.55 -12.58 5.48
N CYS A 123 -10.44 -11.95 5.88
CA CYS A 123 -9.23 -11.90 5.07
C CYS A 123 -8.61 -13.29 4.86
N PHE A 124 -8.61 -14.12 5.90
CA PHE A 124 -8.14 -15.49 5.82
C PHE A 124 -8.96 -16.35 4.85
N GLU A 125 -10.30 -16.28 4.92
CA GLU A 125 -11.16 -17.03 3.99
C GLU A 125 -10.98 -16.57 2.54
N ARG A 126 -10.73 -15.27 2.30
CA ARG A 126 -10.37 -14.79 0.95
C ARG A 126 -9.07 -15.38 0.44
N LEU A 127 -8.00 -15.39 1.25
CA LEU A 127 -6.72 -16.00 0.88
C LEU A 127 -6.87 -17.49 0.57
N LYS A 128 -7.67 -18.22 1.35
CA LYS A 128 -7.99 -19.63 1.09
C LYS A 128 -8.70 -19.82 -0.24
N SER A 129 -9.68 -18.98 -0.57
CA SER A 129 -10.39 -19.06 -1.85
C SER A 129 -9.44 -18.86 -3.02
N LEU A 130 -8.57 -17.83 -2.95
CA LEU A 130 -7.59 -17.54 -4.00
C LEU A 130 -6.62 -18.72 -4.24
N LEU A 131 -6.12 -19.33 -3.16
CA LEU A 131 -5.27 -20.53 -3.25
C LEU A 131 -6.01 -21.74 -3.83
N ALA A 132 -7.27 -21.95 -3.44
CA ALA A 132 -8.07 -23.07 -3.94
C ALA A 132 -8.43 -22.93 -5.44
N GLU A 133 -8.52 -21.69 -5.92
CA GLU A 133 -8.84 -21.35 -7.32
C GLU A 133 -7.60 -21.25 -8.22
N ASP A 134 -6.38 -21.46 -7.68
CA ASP A 134 -5.11 -21.27 -8.39
C ASP A 134 -5.04 -19.86 -9.04
N ALA A 135 -5.53 -18.86 -8.30
CA ALA A 135 -5.59 -17.48 -8.76
C ALA A 135 -4.19 -16.84 -8.76
N ASP A 136 -4.00 -15.82 -9.62
CA ASP A 136 -2.81 -14.99 -9.55
C ASP A 136 -2.78 -14.22 -8.22
N LEU A 137 -1.78 -14.53 -7.39
CA LEU A 137 -1.61 -13.92 -6.08
C LEU A 137 -0.86 -12.57 -6.17
N GLY A 138 -0.39 -12.18 -7.34
CA GLY A 138 0.42 -10.99 -7.57
C GLY A 138 1.86 -11.16 -7.08
N ARG A 139 2.64 -10.08 -7.15
CA ARG A 139 4.08 -10.10 -6.78
C ARG A 139 4.35 -9.17 -5.61
N TRP A 140 4.45 -9.73 -4.41
CA TRP A 140 4.69 -9.00 -3.17
C TRP A 140 5.39 -9.90 -2.14
N ASP A 141 5.94 -9.31 -1.08
CA ASP A 141 6.69 -10.04 -0.04
C ASP A 141 5.95 -9.96 1.31
N PRO A 142 5.44 -11.07 1.87
CA PRO A 142 4.82 -11.08 3.19
C PRO A 142 5.82 -10.95 4.34
N THR A 143 7.10 -11.25 4.11
CA THR A 143 8.10 -11.47 5.16
C THR A 143 8.27 -10.28 6.11
N PRO A 144 8.39 -9.02 5.63
CA PRO A 144 8.55 -7.85 6.50
C PRO A 144 7.39 -7.63 7.48
N HIS A 145 6.21 -8.19 7.17
CA HIS A 145 5.00 -8.01 7.96
C HIS A 145 4.87 -9.05 9.09
N LEU A 146 5.61 -10.17 9.00
CA LEU A 146 5.61 -11.19 10.04
C LEU A 146 6.31 -10.72 11.32
N GLU A 147 7.32 -9.86 11.20
CA GLU A 147 8.02 -9.28 12.37
C GLU A 147 7.04 -8.51 13.26
N HIS A 148 6.16 -7.71 12.67
CA HIS A 148 5.09 -7.02 13.40
C HIS A 148 4.14 -8.01 14.10
N LEU A 149 3.83 -9.13 13.43
CA LEU A 149 2.97 -10.15 13.99
C LEU A 149 3.62 -10.83 15.21
N HIS A 150 4.94 -11.04 15.23
CA HIS A 150 5.66 -11.57 16.40
C HIS A 150 5.54 -10.66 17.61
N GLU A 151 5.62 -9.35 17.40
CA GLU A 151 5.49 -8.34 18.46
C GLU A 151 4.07 -8.26 19.04
N SER A 152 3.05 -8.65 18.25
CA SER A 152 1.65 -8.61 18.67
C SER A 152 1.28 -9.60 19.78
N GLY A 153 2.08 -10.66 19.98
CA GLY A 153 1.79 -11.74 20.93
C GLY A 153 0.54 -12.55 20.59
N ARG A 154 -0.01 -12.43 19.37
CA ARG A 154 -1.19 -13.18 18.95
C ARG A 154 -0.90 -14.69 18.92
N PRO A 155 -1.83 -15.55 19.36
CA PRO A 155 -1.62 -17.01 19.39
C PRO A 155 -1.57 -17.64 17.99
N ASP A 156 -1.90 -16.85 16.99
CA ASP A 156 -2.24 -17.23 15.64
C ASP A 156 -1.02 -17.05 14.69
N VAL A 157 0.08 -16.47 15.22
CA VAL A 157 1.38 -16.30 14.54
C VAL A 157 1.86 -17.57 13.80
N PRO A 158 1.96 -18.77 14.42
CA PRO A 158 2.60 -19.92 13.76
C PRO A 158 1.83 -20.46 12.55
N TRP A 159 0.55 -20.14 12.42
CA TRP A 159 -0.21 -20.50 11.23
C TRP A 159 -0.14 -19.41 10.16
N VAL A 160 -0.11 -18.12 10.54
CA VAL A 160 0.06 -17.02 9.58
C VAL A 160 1.41 -17.14 8.87
N GLU A 161 2.47 -17.53 9.59
CA GLU A 161 3.79 -17.81 9.00
C GLU A 161 3.73 -18.94 7.96
N ARG A 162 3.03 -20.03 8.28
CA ARG A 162 2.86 -21.15 7.33
C ARG A 162 2.06 -20.73 6.10
N LEU A 163 0.99 -19.96 6.30
CA LEU A 163 0.22 -19.39 5.19
C LEU A 163 1.10 -18.48 4.32
N ALA A 164 1.91 -17.60 4.92
CA ALA A 164 2.83 -16.74 4.20
C ALA A 164 3.81 -17.55 3.33
N ALA A 165 4.38 -18.63 3.89
CA ALA A 165 5.25 -19.54 3.12
C ALA A 165 4.50 -20.17 1.93
N THR A 166 3.27 -20.65 2.13
CA THR A 166 2.44 -21.19 1.05
C THR A 166 2.14 -20.14 -0.02
N LEU A 167 1.81 -18.91 0.35
CA LEU A 167 1.58 -17.83 -0.62
C LEU A 167 2.82 -17.57 -1.47
N VAL A 168 4.01 -17.53 -0.86
CA VAL A 168 5.30 -17.34 -1.56
C VAL A 168 5.57 -18.46 -2.56
N GLU A 169 5.18 -19.70 -2.28
CA GLU A 169 5.32 -20.82 -3.21
C GLU A 169 4.42 -20.71 -4.45
N HIS A 170 3.36 -19.89 -4.39
CA HIS A 170 2.33 -19.76 -5.44
C HIS A 170 2.33 -18.39 -6.15
N MET A 171 3.29 -17.49 -5.84
CA MET A 171 3.50 -16.18 -6.49
C MET A 171 4.61 -16.21 -7.55
#